data_AF-A0A921RI40-F1
#
_entry.id   AF-A0A921RI40-F1
#
_cell.length_a   1.000
_cell.length_b   1.000
_cell.length_c   1.000
_cell.angle_alpha   90.00
_cell.angle_beta   90.00
_cell.angle_gamma   90.00
#
_symmetry.space_group_name_H-M   'P 1'
#
loop_
_entity.id
_entity.type
_entity.pdbx_description
1 polymer ?
#
loop_
_entity_poly.entity_id
_entity_poly.type
_entity_poly.pdbx_seq_one_letter_code
_entity_poly.pdbx_strand_id
1 'polypeptide(L)'
;MNARGSTSLNRVTKVGDFRVALEQSNAIYRENPRLLENLLLLGAVYFQLREFDKCIAKNEEAVAIQPNFPESFNNMANAWREKGDIDRAIQCYEHAIQYKKVTKEIP
;
A
#
# COMPACT_ATOMS: atom_id res chain seq x y z
N MET A 1 22.89 4.67 -35.40
CA MET A 1 22.01 5.76 -34.92
C MET A 1 20.60 5.22 -35.07
N ASN A 2 19.82 4.92 -34.04
CA ASN A 2 19.21 5.82 -33.05
C ASN A 2 18.44 4.97 -32.00
N ALA A 3 18.99 4.88 -30.79
CA ALA A 3 18.30 4.26 -29.65
C ALA A 3 17.48 5.32 -28.91
N ARG A 4 16.18 5.46 -29.23
CA ARG A 4 15.19 6.21 -28.41
C ARG A 4 13.79 5.66 -28.67
N GLY A 5 13.24 4.88 -27.75
CA GLY A 5 11.83 4.44 -27.87
C GLY A 5 11.24 3.63 -26.73
N SER A 6 12.05 2.98 -25.89
CA SER A 6 11.51 1.95 -24.97
C SER A 6 11.14 2.43 -23.56
N THR A 7 11.44 3.67 -23.19
CA THR A 7 11.38 4.09 -21.77
C THR A 7 10.08 4.80 -21.36
N SER A 8 9.25 5.24 -22.31
CA SER A 8 8.02 6.01 -22.01
C SER A 8 6.75 5.17 -22.01
N LEU A 9 6.69 4.06 -22.77
CA LEU A 9 5.48 3.24 -22.86
C LEU A 9 5.20 2.50 -21.54
N ASN A 10 6.25 1.96 -20.89
CA ASN A 10 6.14 1.21 -19.63
C ASN A 10 5.71 2.04 -18.39
N ARG A 11 5.91 3.36 -18.41
CA ARG A 11 5.50 4.22 -17.27
C ARG A 11 4.05 4.65 -17.41
N VAL A 12 3.59 4.95 -18.63
CA VAL A 12 2.20 5.33 -18.91
C VAL A 12 1.27 4.12 -18.80
N THR A 13 1.70 2.93 -19.23
CA THR A 13 0.91 1.69 -19.06
C THR A 13 0.67 1.36 -17.60
N LYS A 14 1.73 1.30 -16.77
CA LYS A 14 1.58 0.98 -15.34
C LYS A 14 0.69 1.97 -14.59
N VAL A 15 0.85 3.27 -14.83
CA VAL A 15 -0.02 4.28 -14.19
C VAL A 15 -1.47 4.16 -14.67
N GLY A 16 -1.69 3.84 -15.95
CA GLY A 16 -3.02 3.52 -16.48
C GLY A 16 -3.66 2.32 -15.77
N ASP A 17 -2.89 1.24 -15.60
CA ASP A 17 -3.33 0.03 -14.91
C ASP A 17 -3.70 0.32 -13.45
N PHE A 18 -2.92 1.16 -12.75
CA PHE A 18 -3.22 1.56 -11.37
C PHE A 18 -4.47 2.45 -11.27
N ARG A 19 -4.77 3.28 -12.27
CA ARG A 19 -6.00 4.09 -12.27
C ARG A 19 -7.24 3.23 -12.45
N VAL A 20 -7.20 2.21 -13.31
CA VAL A 20 -8.28 1.25 -13.47
C VAL A 20 -8.47 0.43 -12.18
N ALA A 21 -7.37 -0.06 -11.60
CA ALA A 21 -7.40 -0.76 -10.32
C ALA A 21 -8.00 0.12 -9.22
N LEU A 22 -7.63 1.41 -9.18
CA LEU A 22 -8.19 2.37 -8.22
C LEU A 22 -9.70 2.53 -8.38
N GLU A 23 -10.21 2.63 -9.61
CA GLU A 23 -11.66 2.74 -9.86
C GLU A 23 -12.41 1.51 -9.37
N GLN A 24 -11.90 0.32 -9.69
CA GLN A 24 -12.49 -0.96 -9.27
C GLN A 24 -12.46 -1.11 -7.75
N SER A 25 -11.32 -0.87 -7.11
CA SER A 25 -11.20 -0.95 -5.65
C SER A 25 -12.06 0.09 -4.93
N ASN A 26 -12.26 1.28 -5.51
CA ASN A 26 -13.19 2.27 -4.96
C ASN A 26 -14.65 1.84 -5.09
N ALA A 27 -15.04 1.15 -6.17
CA ALA A 27 -16.38 0.59 -6.28
C ALA A 27 -16.63 -0.46 -5.17
N ILE A 28 -15.68 -1.39 -4.99
CA ILE A 28 -15.74 -2.38 -3.91
C ILE A 28 -15.79 -1.70 -2.52
N TYR A 29 -15.01 -0.63 -2.33
CA TYR A 29 -15.00 0.12 -1.07
C TYR A 29 -16.35 0.78 -0.76
N ARG A 30 -17.06 1.29 -1.78
CA ARG A 30 -18.40 1.87 -1.59
C ARG A 30 -19.42 0.83 -1.13
N GLU A 31 -19.30 -0.41 -1.60
CA GLU A 31 -20.19 -1.51 -1.23
C GLU A 31 -19.84 -2.09 0.15
N ASN A 32 -18.54 -2.27 0.42
CA ASN A 32 -18.04 -2.78 1.69
C ASN A 32 -16.75 -2.06 2.12
N PRO A 33 -16.86 -0.99 2.93
CA PRO A 33 -15.70 -0.21 3.34
C PRO A 33 -14.81 -0.91 4.37
N ARG A 34 -15.26 -2.04 4.93
CA ARG A 34 -14.52 -2.81 5.95
C ARG A 34 -13.86 -4.07 5.39
N LEU A 35 -13.88 -4.26 4.07
CA LEU A 35 -13.19 -5.37 3.42
C LEU A 35 -11.67 -5.15 3.48
N LEU A 36 -10.99 -5.88 4.37
CA LEU A 36 -9.57 -5.74 4.66
C LEU A 36 -8.69 -5.87 3.41
N GLU A 37 -8.95 -6.86 2.57
CA GLU A 37 -8.19 -7.11 1.34
C GLU A 37 -8.29 -5.92 0.37
N ASN A 38 -9.47 -5.30 0.29
CA ASN A 38 -9.68 -4.15 -0.58
C ASN A 38 -9.04 -2.87 -0.02
N LEU A 39 -9.05 -2.68 1.30
CA LEU A 39 -8.31 -1.59 1.95
C LEU A 39 -6.80 -1.72 1.72
N LEU A 40 -6.26 -2.94 1.83
CA LEU A 40 -4.86 -3.22 1.53
C LEU A 40 -4.52 -2.93 0.06
N LEU A 41 -5.39 -3.35 -0.85
CA LEU A 41 -5.25 -3.10 -2.28
C LEU A 41 -5.30 -1.59 -2.60
N LEU A 42 -6.25 -0.84 -2.04
CA LEU A 42 -6.31 0.62 -2.16
C LEU A 42 -5.02 1.27 -1.67
N GLY A 43 -4.52 0.84 -0.50
CA GLY A 43 -3.24 1.30 0.03
C GLY A 43 -2.08 1.09 -0.95
N ALA A 44 -1.94 -0.12 -1.49
CA ALA A 44 -0.91 -0.44 -2.48
C ALA A 44 -1.05 0.38 -3.77
N VAL A 45 -2.28 0.54 -4.28
CA VAL A 45 -2.55 1.32 -5.50
C VAL A 45 -2.21 2.80 -5.28
N TYR A 46 -2.62 3.39 -4.17
CA TYR A 46 -2.25 4.76 -3.83
C TYR A 46 -0.74 4.94 -3.68
N PHE A 47 -0.03 3.96 -3.12
CA PHE A 47 1.44 3.99 -3.06
C PHE A 47 2.06 4.03 -4.47
N GLN A 48 1.58 3.18 -5.39
CA GLN A 48 2.08 3.16 -6.77
C GLN A 48 1.79 4.47 -7.54
N LEU A 49 0.67 5.12 -7.22
CA LEU A 49 0.31 6.45 -7.72
C LEU A 49 1.08 7.59 -7.03
N ARG A 50 1.94 7.28 -6.05
CA ARG A 50 2.67 8.23 -5.20
C ARG A 50 1.76 9.13 -4.36
N GLU A 51 0.52 8.71 -4.12
CA GLU A 51 -0.43 9.35 -3.22
C GLU A 51 -0.24 8.81 -1.79
N PHE A 52 0.91 9.11 -1.20
CA PHE A 52 1.36 8.47 0.05
C PHE A 52 0.42 8.72 1.23
N ASP A 53 -0.20 9.90 1.34
CA ASP A 53 -1.16 10.20 2.41
C ASP A 53 -2.40 9.30 2.33
N LYS A 54 -2.90 9.04 1.11
CA LYS A 54 -4.05 8.14 0.93
C LYS A 54 -3.67 6.68 1.14
N CYS A 55 -2.44 6.30 0.77
CA CYS A 55 -1.90 4.99 1.13
C CYS A 55 -1.93 4.79 2.65
N ILE A 56 -1.41 5.76 3.41
CA ILE A 56 -1.39 5.71 4.87
C ILE A 56 -2.81 5.59 5.42
N ALA A 57 -3.72 6.50 5.02
CA ALA A 57 -5.09 6.52 5.51
C ALA A 57 -5.84 5.18 5.29
N LYS A 58 -5.67 4.55 4.12
CA LYS A 58 -6.35 3.26 3.85
C LYS A 58 -5.77 2.10 4.64
N ASN A 59 -4.48 2.13 4.92
CA ASN A 59 -3.86 1.12 5.79
C ASN A 59 -4.17 1.38 7.28
N GLU A 60 -4.36 2.63 7.70
CA GLU A 60 -4.88 2.97 9.05
C GLU A 60 -6.30 2.43 9.25
N GLU A 61 -7.18 2.56 8.24
CA GLU A 61 -8.51 1.94 8.25
C GLU A 61 -8.41 0.41 8.39
N ALA A 62 -7.48 -0.23 7.68
CA ALA A 62 -7.27 -1.68 7.80
C ALA A 62 -6.76 -2.08 9.19
N VAL A 63 -5.82 -1.33 9.77
CA VAL A 63 -5.30 -1.57 11.13
C VAL A 63 -6.38 -1.31 12.20
N ALA A 64 -7.29 -0.38 11.99
CA ALA A 64 -8.43 -0.18 12.89
C ALA A 64 -9.38 -1.39 12.92
N ILE A 65 -9.46 -2.16 11.83
CA ILE A 65 -10.27 -3.38 11.75
C ILE A 65 -9.48 -4.58 12.28
N GLN A 66 -8.21 -4.71 11.88
CA GLN A 66 -7.29 -5.74 12.33
C GLN A 66 -5.98 -5.11 12.83
N PRO A 67 -5.86 -4.86 14.15
CA PRO A 67 -4.69 -4.20 14.73
C PRO A 67 -3.36 -4.93 14.51
N ASN A 68 -3.41 -6.24 14.28
CA ASN A 68 -2.25 -7.10 14.04
C ASN A 68 -2.17 -7.49 12.57
N PHE A 69 -2.04 -6.50 11.67
CA PHE A 69 -1.99 -6.74 10.22
C PHE A 69 -0.66 -6.27 9.60
N PRO A 70 0.37 -7.14 9.56
CA PRO A 70 1.73 -6.78 9.14
C PRO A 70 1.82 -6.13 7.77
N GLU A 71 0.97 -6.55 6.83
CA GLU A 71 0.92 -6.06 5.47
C GLU A 71 0.59 -4.57 5.42
N SER A 72 -0.36 -4.11 6.25
CA SER A 72 -0.73 -2.70 6.32
C SER A 72 0.36 -1.84 6.94
N PHE A 73 1.01 -2.32 8.00
CA PHE A 73 2.17 -1.63 8.57
C PHE A 73 3.33 -1.52 7.57
N ASN A 74 3.59 -2.55 6.78
CA ASN A 74 4.61 -2.51 5.73
C ASN A 74 4.29 -1.47 4.64
N ASN A 75 3.03 -1.35 4.23
CA ASN A 75 2.60 -0.35 3.26
C ASN A 75 2.72 1.08 3.81
N MET A 76 2.31 1.32 5.07
CA MET A 76 2.50 2.61 5.74
C MET A 76 3.99 2.95 5.88
N ALA A 77 4.82 1.98 6.25
CA ALA A 77 6.26 2.18 6.39
C ALA A 77 6.91 2.61 5.07
N ASN A 78 6.56 1.96 3.96
CA ASN A 78 7.01 2.37 2.63
C ASN A 78 6.55 3.79 2.31
N ALA A 79 5.29 4.14 2.57
CA ALA A 79 4.76 5.47 2.30
C ALA A 79 5.44 6.56 3.13
N TRP A 80 5.67 6.34 4.43
CA TRP A 80 6.40 7.26 5.29
C TRP A 80 7.86 7.44 4.84
N ARG A 81 8.52 6.35 4.43
CA ARG A 81 9.88 6.41 3.88
C ARG A 81 9.95 7.26 2.61
N GLU A 82 9.01 7.10 1.68
CA GLU A 82 8.96 7.91 0.45
C GLU A 82 8.62 9.39 0.72
N LYS A 83 7.92 9.67 1.82
CA LYS A 83 7.70 11.05 2.32
C LYS A 83 8.92 11.65 3.03
N GLY A 84 9.95 10.84 3.31
CA GLY A 84 11.15 11.25 4.05
C GLY A 84 11.02 11.21 5.58
N ASP A 85 9.88 10.75 6.12
CA ASP A 85 9.68 10.56 7.56
C ASP A 85 10.17 9.17 7.96
N ILE A 86 11.49 9.06 8.13
CA ILE A 86 12.17 7.79 8.37
C ILE A 86 11.81 7.23 9.75
N ASP A 87 11.60 8.08 10.75
CA ASP A 87 11.28 7.64 12.12
C ASP A 87 9.94 6.90 12.16
N ARG A 88 8.89 7.46 11.52
CA ARG A 88 7.60 6.76 11.42
C ARG A 88 7.68 5.51 10.57
N ALA A 89 8.51 5.52 9.52
CA ALA A 89 8.71 4.32 8.71
C ALA A 89 9.31 3.18 9.54
N ILE A 90 10.33 3.47 10.36
CA ILE A 90 10.96 2.49 11.25
C ILE A 90 9.94 1.92 12.23
N GLN A 91 9.18 2.77 12.93
CA GLN A 91 8.15 2.31 13.88
C GLN A 91 7.14 1.36 13.21
N CYS A 92 6.69 1.69 12.00
CA CYS A 92 5.78 0.82 11.24
C CYS A 92 6.45 -0.52 10.86
N TYR A 93 7.71 -0.51 10.42
CA TYR A 93 8.43 -1.76 10.12
C TYR A 93 8.63 -2.64 11.35
N GLU A 94 8.95 -2.05 12.50
CA GLU A 94 9.14 -2.77 13.75
C GLU A 94 7.85 -3.49 14.17
N HIS A 95 6.71 -2.80 14.10
CA HIS A 95 5.40 -3.42 14.31
C HIS A 95 5.15 -4.56 13.33
N ALA A 96 5.36 -4.36 12.03
CA ALA A 96 5.17 -5.40 11.03
C ALA A 96 6.02 -6.65 11.32
N ILE A 97 7.28 -6.47 11.72
CA ILE A 97 8.21 -7.55 12.05
C ILE A 97 7.78 -8.29 13.32
N GLN A 98 7.37 -7.56 14.37
CA GLN A 98 6.90 -8.16 15.62
C GLN A 98 5.78 -9.16 15.37
N TYR A 99 4.78 -8.79 14.56
CA TYR A 99 3.63 -9.65 14.29
C TYR A 99 3.92 -10.75 13.24
N LYS A 100 4.80 -10.52 12.27
CA LYS A 100 5.22 -11.59 11.33
C LYS A 100 6.00 -12.72 12.00
N LYS A 101 6.71 -12.42 13.10
CA LYS A 101 7.40 -13.44 13.90
C LYS A 101 6.40 -14.27 14.69
N VAL A 102 5.45 -13.61 15.36
CA VAL A 102 4.39 -14.28 16.14
C VAL A 102 3.55 -15.24 15.30
N THR A 103 3.21 -14.89 14.05
CA THR A 103 2.41 -15.78 13.19
C THR A 103 3.18 -17.00 12.65
N LYS A 104 4.52 -16.97 12.67
CA LYS A 104 5.37 -18.10 12.25
C LYS A 104 5.72 -19.06 13.38
N GLU A 105 5.50 -18.67 14.64
CA GLU A 105 5.90 -19.42 15.83
C GLU A 105 4.76 -20.19 16.50
N ILE A 106 3.70 -20.54 15.76
CA ILE A 106 2.66 -21.45 16.28
C ILE A 106 3.11 -22.90 15.96
N PRO A 107 3.38 -23.75 16.97
CA PRO A 107 3.75 -25.15 16.77
C PRO A 107 2.61 -26.01 16.18
#